data_AF-A0A8R7P8Z9-F1
#
_entry.id   AF-A0A8R7P8Z9-F1
#
_cell.length_a   1.000
_cell.length_b   1.000
_cell.length_c   1.000
_cell.angle_alpha   90.00
_cell.angle_beta   90.00
_cell.angle_gamma   90.00
#
_symmetry.space_group_name_H-M   'P 1'
#
loop_
_entity.id
_entity.type
_entity.pdbx_description
1 polymer ?
#
loop_
_entity_poly.entity_id
_entity_poly.type
_entity_poly.pdbx_seq_one_letter_code
_entity_poly.pdbx_strand_id
1 'polypeptide(L)'
;MARSMALLHREIYFSDDEALSGRVSSIRCPWEGRDDPPSRLEISDAVTDYLRTFKAHAVVADPPALSFLHILRPPASVGLPMQFHSLTLATISSTDKNLVAMYAGGYRPGNRLPGGYLIYDARNDSISGIPELPSDHSHRAIGCESAVVMCEAATAAAGNDYFLAELVRVWPEGSQAVLWLWKSSVQKWDLHPSRLPLPSSTTSHFSPDLCFSCWGSVLCWVDLLKGMVLCDLKQNCKFSFIQLPKDCPTYDADSNKFTYTCAEEFRSMACVGGEIKFVALDECDEHQPEKGLELTIWTLSHDLSGWKESRKYNVENIWANEAYKPAGIRNLPPSFPVLSIHEEGVVYLVLDDLRELDDGLEYMGQWMLRVDIGNDKVQFYPKGEKSSVNSQLFASEFSAHRQQDHLREIEASELGIW
;
A
#
# COMPACT_ATOMS: atom_id res chain seq x y z
N MET A 1 6.39 -3.62 -25.39
CA MET A 1 6.96 -2.71 -24.37
C MET A 1 6.60 -3.26 -23.01
N ALA A 2 7.53 -3.29 -22.06
CA ALA A 2 7.25 -3.75 -20.70
C ALA A 2 6.20 -2.83 -20.07
N ARG A 3 5.23 -3.40 -19.36
CA ARG A 3 4.29 -2.59 -18.56
C ARG A 3 5.10 -1.84 -17.52
N SER A 4 4.90 -0.53 -17.43
CA SER A 4 5.61 0.32 -16.48
C SER A 4 5.06 0.10 -15.08
N MET A 5 5.89 -0.46 -14.21
CA MET A 5 5.67 -0.42 -12.76
C MET A 5 6.38 0.80 -12.18
N ALA A 6 5.84 1.35 -11.10
CA ALA A 6 6.45 2.32 -10.22
C ALA A 6 6.58 1.77 -8.79
N LEU A 7 7.62 2.21 -8.07
CA LEU A 7 7.76 2.02 -6.63
C LEU A 7 7.34 3.31 -5.90
N LEU A 8 6.36 3.22 -5.01
CA LEU A 8 5.85 4.34 -4.23
C LEU A 8 6.19 4.18 -2.74
N HIS A 9 6.46 5.30 -2.07
CA HIS A 9 6.45 5.33 -0.60
C HIS A 9 5.04 5.19 -0.07
N ARG A 10 4.87 4.42 1.00
CA ARG A 10 3.57 4.27 1.68
C ARG A 10 3.07 5.59 2.27
N GLU A 11 3.95 6.42 2.83
CA GLU A 11 3.56 7.70 3.42
C GLU A 11 3.74 8.85 2.44
N ILE A 12 2.70 9.68 2.32
CA ILE A 12 2.67 10.85 1.44
C ILE A 12 2.38 12.07 2.30
N TYR A 13 3.34 12.98 2.42
CA TYR A 13 3.14 14.27 3.09
C TYR A 13 2.46 15.27 2.16
N PHE A 14 1.48 15.98 2.69
CA PHE A 14 0.79 17.02 1.96
C PHE A 14 1.62 18.30 1.93
N SER A 15 1.61 18.98 0.79
CA SER A 15 2.21 20.31 0.62
C SER A 15 1.13 21.35 0.37
N ASP A 16 1.38 22.60 0.72
CA ASP A 16 0.45 23.68 0.44
C ASP A 16 0.48 24.04 -1.07
N ASP A 17 -0.69 24.27 -1.68
CA ASP A 17 -0.81 24.74 -3.05
C ASP A 17 -0.46 26.24 -3.12
N GLU A 18 0.84 26.54 -3.20
CA GLU A 18 1.37 27.91 -3.24
C GLU A 18 0.76 28.78 -4.36
N ALA A 19 0.23 28.18 -5.43
CA ALA A 19 -0.44 28.91 -6.51
C ALA A 19 -1.77 29.56 -6.06
N LEU A 20 -2.32 29.11 -4.93
CA LEU A 20 -3.52 29.66 -4.30
C LEU A 20 -3.21 30.68 -3.18
N SER A 21 -1.93 30.89 -2.85
CA SER A 21 -1.53 31.89 -1.86
C SER A 21 -2.06 33.29 -2.24
N GLY A 22 -2.82 33.92 -1.34
CA GLY A 22 -3.41 35.25 -1.55
C GLY A 22 -4.63 35.33 -2.46
N ARG A 23 -5.12 34.23 -3.06
CA ARG A 23 -6.34 34.19 -3.90
C ARG A 23 -7.55 33.55 -3.23
N VAL A 24 -7.36 32.90 -2.09
CA VAL A 24 -8.40 32.13 -1.40
C VAL A 24 -8.78 32.85 -0.11
N SER A 25 -10.08 33.15 0.06
CA SER A 25 -10.65 33.65 1.32
C SER A 25 -10.54 32.57 2.40
N SER A 26 -10.51 32.96 3.68
CA SER A 26 -10.42 32.00 4.78
C SER A 26 -11.44 30.85 4.66
N ILE A 27 -11.00 29.62 4.97
CA ILE A 27 -11.86 28.45 5.10
C ILE A 27 -12.57 28.69 6.41
N ARG A 28 -13.75 29.32 6.32
CA ARG A 28 -14.54 29.59 7.51
C ARG A 28 -14.87 28.28 8.17
N CYS A 29 -14.70 28.24 9.49
CA CYS A 29 -15.25 27.18 10.30
C CYS A 29 -16.77 27.17 10.08
N PRO A 30 -17.38 26.10 9.53
CA PRO A 30 -18.82 26.07 9.25
C PRO A 30 -19.69 26.29 10.49
N TRP A 31 -19.08 26.15 11.67
CA TRP A 31 -19.69 26.20 12.99
C TRP A 31 -19.41 27.51 13.73
N GLU A 32 -18.74 28.48 13.09
CA GLU A 32 -18.40 29.76 13.72
C GLU A 32 -19.66 30.50 14.20
N GLY A 33 -19.67 30.89 15.49
CA GLY A 33 -20.79 31.60 16.10
C GLY A 33 -21.99 30.74 16.50
N ARG A 34 -21.88 29.40 16.48
CA ARG A 34 -22.88 28.49 17.05
C ARG A 34 -22.66 28.27 18.56
N ASP A 35 -23.76 28.13 19.29
CA ASP A 35 -23.74 27.80 20.74
C ASP A 35 -23.47 26.30 21.01
N ASP A 36 -23.92 25.42 20.10
CA ASP A 36 -23.75 23.97 20.22
C ASP A 36 -22.53 23.46 19.42
N PRO A 37 -21.78 22.47 19.95
CA PRO A 37 -20.69 21.85 19.22
C PRO A 37 -21.21 21.04 18.02
N PRO A 38 -20.47 20.99 16.90
CA PRO A 38 -20.90 20.23 15.73
C PRO A 38 -20.97 18.73 16.02
N SER A 39 -21.95 18.07 15.40
CA SER A 39 -22.08 16.62 15.44
C SER A 39 -20.93 15.94 14.69
N ARG A 40 -20.73 14.64 14.96
CA ARG A 40 -19.67 13.88 14.26
C ARG A 40 -19.89 13.82 12.75
N LEU A 41 -21.14 13.66 12.32
CA LEU A 41 -21.50 13.62 10.90
C LEU A 41 -21.15 14.95 10.22
N GLU A 42 -21.55 16.06 10.85
CA GLU A 42 -21.19 17.42 10.43
C GLU A 42 -19.68 17.62 10.27
N ILE A 43 -18.87 17.14 11.23
CA ILE A 43 -17.41 17.18 11.13
C ILE A 43 -16.92 16.33 9.97
N SER A 44 -17.41 15.10 9.82
CA SER A 44 -16.99 14.17 8.77
C SER A 44 -17.31 14.69 7.37
N ASP A 45 -18.50 15.27 7.19
CA ASP A 45 -18.91 15.90 5.93
C ASP A 45 -17.99 17.08 5.60
N ALA A 46 -17.69 17.94 6.57
CA ALA A 46 -16.77 19.06 6.38
C ALA A 46 -15.33 18.62 6.07
N VAL A 47 -14.84 17.56 6.70
CA VAL A 47 -13.54 16.95 6.39
C VAL A 47 -13.54 16.40 4.96
N THR A 48 -14.59 15.69 4.56
CA THR A 48 -14.72 15.11 3.23
C THR A 48 -14.74 16.20 2.16
N ASP A 49 -15.50 17.27 2.38
CA ASP A 49 -15.53 18.43 1.49
C ASP A 49 -14.16 19.12 1.40
N TYR A 50 -13.43 19.23 2.51
CA TYR A 50 -12.06 19.74 2.49
C TYR A 50 -11.12 18.84 1.68
N LEU A 51 -11.16 17.52 1.88
CA LEU A 51 -10.35 16.55 1.12
C LEU A 51 -10.63 16.61 -0.40
N ARG A 52 -11.88 16.90 -0.80
CA ARG A 52 -12.26 17.08 -2.22
C ARG A 52 -11.65 18.32 -2.88
N THR A 53 -11.12 19.27 -2.09
CA THR A 53 -10.43 20.45 -2.63
C THR A 53 -8.96 20.19 -2.98
N PHE A 54 -8.42 19.02 -2.60
CA PHE A 54 -7.03 18.71 -2.83
C PHE A 54 -6.77 18.52 -4.33
N LYS A 55 -5.51 18.72 -4.71
CA LYS A 55 -5.00 18.38 -6.04
C LYS A 55 -3.90 17.35 -5.89
N ALA A 56 -3.63 16.60 -6.94
CA ALA A 56 -2.53 15.67 -6.96
C ALA A 56 -1.78 15.75 -8.28
N HIS A 57 -0.51 15.38 -8.26
CA HIS A 57 0.23 15.05 -9.47
C HIS A 57 1.29 14.01 -9.15
N ALA A 58 1.49 13.05 -10.06
CA ALA A 58 2.52 12.04 -9.89
C ALA A 58 3.77 12.35 -10.71
N VAL A 59 4.94 12.18 -10.08
CA VAL A 59 6.25 12.11 -10.72
C VAL A 59 6.65 10.64 -10.79
N VAL A 60 6.69 10.10 -12.00
CA VAL A 60 6.94 8.67 -12.24
C VAL A 60 8.39 8.47 -12.61
N ALA A 61 9.04 7.53 -11.94
CA ALA A 61 10.40 7.10 -12.23
C ALA A 61 10.44 5.58 -12.43
N ASP A 62 11.37 5.12 -13.27
CA ASP A 62 11.56 3.69 -13.52
C ASP A 62 12.20 3.02 -12.30
N PRO A 63 11.62 1.92 -11.79
CA PRO A 63 12.21 1.14 -10.73
C PRO A 63 13.64 0.72 -11.07
N PRO A 64 14.58 0.84 -10.13
CA PRO A 64 14.37 1.01 -8.69
C PRO A 64 14.32 2.47 -8.21
N ALA A 65 14.37 3.46 -9.10
CA ALA A 65 14.12 4.83 -8.69
C ALA A 65 12.67 4.96 -8.19
N LEU A 66 12.47 5.71 -7.11
CA LEU A 66 11.15 5.88 -6.53
C LEU A 66 10.34 6.90 -7.31
N SER A 67 9.06 6.58 -7.47
CA SER A 67 8.03 7.51 -7.91
C SER A 67 7.45 8.25 -6.70
N PHE A 68 6.91 9.44 -6.94
CA PHE A 68 6.35 10.30 -5.91
C PHE A 68 4.94 10.75 -6.31
N LEU A 69 4.02 10.70 -5.35
CA LEU A 69 2.71 11.30 -5.48
C LEU A 69 2.69 12.59 -4.64
N HIS A 70 2.62 13.74 -5.30
CA HIS A 70 2.47 15.02 -4.62
C HIS A 70 1.00 15.31 -4.42
N ILE A 71 0.57 15.45 -3.16
CA ILE A 71 -0.78 15.88 -2.81
C ILE A 71 -0.70 17.30 -2.29
N LEU A 72 -1.42 18.19 -2.97
CA LEU A 72 -1.48 19.61 -2.69
C LEU A 72 -2.79 19.94 -2.00
N ARG A 73 -2.71 20.52 -0.81
CA ARG A 73 -3.87 21.00 -0.05
C ARG A 73 -3.99 22.53 -0.18
N PRO A 74 -5.17 23.12 0.04
CA PRO A 74 -5.31 24.57 0.10
C PRO A 74 -4.36 25.20 1.14
N PRO A 75 -3.82 26.42 0.91
CA PRO A 75 -2.81 27.04 1.79
C PRO A 75 -3.26 27.24 3.24
N ALA A 76 -2.36 27.07 4.21
CA ALA A 76 -2.67 27.27 5.62
C ALA A 76 -2.98 28.73 6.02
N SER A 77 -2.61 29.73 5.20
CA SER A 77 -2.89 31.17 5.39
C SER A 77 -4.39 31.51 5.43
N VAL A 78 -5.22 30.51 5.19
CA VAL A 78 -6.67 30.51 5.05
C VAL A 78 -7.37 30.28 6.41
N GLY A 79 -6.64 30.07 7.51
CA GLY A 79 -7.22 29.93 8.85
C GLY A 79 -8.03 28.64 8.99
N LEU A 80 -7.33 27.50 9.07
CA LEU A 80 -7.97 26.19 9.14
C LEU A 80 -8.61 25.94 10.52
N PRO A 81 -9.82 25.37 10.56
CA PRO A 81 -10.35 24.77 11.79
C PRO A 81 -9.41 23.70 12.36
N MET A 82 -9.36 23.57 13.70
CA MET A 82 -8.47 22.61 14.38
C MET A 82 -8.67 21.16 13.90
N GLN A 83 -9.88 20.80 13.46
CA GLN A 83 -10.21 19.47 12.95
C GLN A 83 -9.41 19.12 11.67
N PHE A 84 -8.92 20.11 10.93
CA PHE A 84 -8.14 19.90 9.71
C PHE A 84 -6.62 19.97 9.93
N HIS A 85 -6.16 20.42 11.10
CA HIS A 85 -4.73 20.56 11.40
C HIS A 85 -3.98 19.22 11.39
N SER A 86 -4.66 18.13 11.73
CA SER A 86 -4.10 16.77 11.69
C SER A 86 -4.02 16.17 10.29
N LEU A 87 -4.58 16.82 9.27
CA LEU A 87 -4.56 16.37 7.87
C LEU A 87 -3.28 16.85 7.19
N THR A 88 -2.17 16.22 7.53
CA THR A 88 -0.81 16.54 7.03
C THR A 88 -0.19 15.45 6.18
N LEU A 89 -0.74 14.23 6.24
CA LEU A 89 -0.25 13.09 5.48
C LEU A 89 -1.38 12.17 5.04
N ALA A 90 -1.07 11.32 4.07
CA ALA A 90 -1.84 10.15 3.70
C ALA A 90 -0.97 8.88 3.75
N THR A 91 -1.62 7.74 4.01
CA THR A 91 -0.99 6.41 3.96
C THR A 91 -1.59 5.63 2.79
N ILE A 92 -0.77 5.21 1.82
CA ILE A 92 -1.17 4.29 0.76
C ILE A 92 -1.58 2.98 1.39
N SER A 93 -2.70 2.47 0.91
CA SER A 93 -3.31 1.26 1.41
C SER A 93 -3.37 0.14 0.39
N SER A 94 -3.66 0.50 -0.86
CA SER A 94 -3.63 -0.43 -1.99
C SER A 94 -3.59 0.33 -3.30
N THR A 95 -3.26 -0.38 -4.37
CA THR A 95 -3.32 0.16 -5.74
C THR A 95 -3.94 -0.88 -6.67
N ASP A 96 -4.61 -0.41 -7.72
CA ASP A 96 -5.03 -1.25 -8.83
C ASP A 96 -5.12 -0.44 -10.11
N LYS A 97 -4.47 -0.92 -11.18
CA LYS A 97 -4.33 -0.18 -12.44
C LYS A 97 -3.89 1.25 -12.15
N ASN A 98 -4.56 2.26 -12.73
CA ASN A 98 -4.31 3.69 -12.53
C ASN A 98 -4.77 4.28 -11.18
N LEU A 99 -5.24 3.47 -10.23
CA LEU A 99 -5.76 3.95 -8.94
C LEU A 99 -4.77 3.71 -7.80
N VAL A 100 -4.65 4.70 -6.93
CA VAL A 100 -3.96 4.61 -5.64
C VAL A 100 -4.94 4.98 -4.55
N ALA A 101 -5.24 4.05 -3.65
CA ALA A 101 -6.13 4.25 -2.52
C ALA A 101 -5.34 4.53 -1.24
N MET A 102 -5.81 5.53 -0.50
CA MET A 102 -5.10 6.06 0.66
C MET A 102 -6.06 6.43 1.78
N TYR A 103 -5.54 6.36 3.00
CA TYR A 103 -6.14 7.01 4.15
C TYR A 103 -5.55 8.40 4.33
N ALA A 104 -6.38 9.43 4.46
CA ALA A 104 -5.94 10.77 4.80
C ALA A 104 -6.04 11.02 6.30
N GLY A 105 -5.00 11.62 6.89
CA GLY A 105 -4.96 11.94 8.32
C GLY A 105 -4.96 10.70 9.22
N GLY A 106 -5.50 10.86 10.43
CA GLY A 106 -5.53 9.80 11.44
C GLY A 106 -6.73 8.87 11.34
N TYR A 107 -7.59 9.05 10.33
CA TYR A 107 -8.82 8.28 10.20
C TYR A 107 -8.55 6.79 9.99
N ARG A 108 -9.22 5.97 10.78
CA ARG A 108 -9.41 4.53 10.56
C ARG A 108 -10.82 4.17 11.06
N PRO A 109 -11.51 3.19 10.46
CA PRO A 109 -12.82 2.76 10.97
C PRO A 109 -12.83 2.50 12.48
N GLY A 110 -13.78 3.13 13.18
CA GLY A 110 -13.90 3.05 14.65
C GLY A 110 -13.02 4.03 15.43
N ASN A 111 -12.07 4.73 14.78
CA ASN A 111 -11.29 5.82 15.38
C ASN A 111 -12.09 7.14 15.34
N ARG A 112 -11.74 8.11 16.20
CA ARG A 112 -12.31 9.46 16.25
C ARG A 112 -11.40 10.53 15.65
N LEU A 113 -10.21 10.16 15.17
CA LEU A 113 -9.31 11.11 14.53
C LEU A 113 -9.88 11.58 13.19
N PRO A 114 -9.78 12.89 12.86
CA PRO A 114 -10.23 13.43 11.59
C PRO A 114 -9.50 12.82 10.40
N GLY A 115 -10.21 12.67 9.29
CA GLY A 115 -9.68 12.18 8.03
C GLY A 115 -10.75 11.52 7.18
N GLY A 116 -10.30 10.70 6.25
CA GLY A 116 -11.18 9.96 5.36
C GLY A 116 -10.36 9.15 4.37
N TYR A 117 -10.99 8.81 3.25
CA TYR A 117 -10.34 8.08 2.17
C TYR A 117 -10.03 9.03 1.01
N LEU A 118 -8.87 8.83 0.38
CA LEU A 118 -8.49 9.51 -0.87
C LEU A 118 -8.23 8.45 -1.95
N ILE A 119 -8.78 8.68 -3.13
CA ILE A 119 -8.45 7.90 -4.33
C ILE A 119 -7.79 8.84 -5.32
N TYR A 120 -6.53 8.55 -5.66
CA TYR A 120 -5.85 9.20 -6.76
C TYR A 120 -6.07 8.40 -8.05
N ASP A 121 -6.45 9.09 -9.12
CA ASP A 121 -6.59 8.53 -10.46
C ASP A 121 -5.56 9.16 -11.40
N ALA A 122 -4.60 8.33 -11.83
CA ALA A 122 -3.49 8.77 -12.65
C ALA A 122 -3.85 9.15 -14.09
N ARG A 123 -5.04 8.78 -14.58
CA ARG A 123 -5.50 9.08 -15.95
C ARG A 123 -5.69 10.58 -16.18
N ASN A 124 -6.06 11.31 -15.13
CA ASN A 124 -6.42 12.71 -15.19
C ASN A 124 -5.83 13.54 -14.04
N ASP A 125 -4.86 13.00 -13.30
CA ASP A 125 -4.28 13.62 -12.09
C ASP A 125 -5.36 14.05 -11.06
N SER A 126 -6.49 13.33 -11.02
CA SER A 126 -7.59 13.70 -10.13
C SER A 126 -7.47 12.99 -8.79
N ILE A 127 -7.99 13.64 -7.75
CA ILE A 127 -8.12 13.07 -6.43
C ILE A 127 -9.58 13.14 -5.98
N SER A 128 -10.09 12.04 -5.45
CA SER A 128 -11.46 11.93 -4.94
C SER A 128 -11.45 11.74 -3.43
N GLY A 129 -12.12 12.64 -2.71
CA GLY A 129 -12.41 12.49 -1.29
C GLY A 129 -13.65 11.64 -1.07
N ILE A 130 -13.48 10.49 -0.41
CA ILE A 130 -14.56 9.57 -0.04
C ILE A 130 -14.83 9.71 1.47
N PRO A 131 -16.10 9.84 1.88
CA PRO A 131 -16.47 10.03 3.27
C PRO A 131 -16.13 8.81 4.13
N GLU A 132 -16.04 9.04 5.45
CA GLU A 132 -15.93 7.96 6.44
C GLU A 132 -17.06 6.94 6.28
N LEU A 133 -16.83 5.72 6.76
CA LEU A 133 -17.89 4.73 6.91
C LEU A 133 -19.04 5.29 7.77
N PRO A 134 -20.31 4.98 7.44
CA PRO A 134 -21.45 5.34 8.26
C PRO A 134 -21.23 4.91 9.72
N SER A 135 -21.28 5.88 10.63
CA SER A 135 -20.84 5.67 12.01
C SER A 135 -21.77 4.73 12.76
N ASP A 136 -21.24 3.57 13.17
CA ASP A 136 -21.78 2.76 14.24
C ASP A 136 -20.62 2.42 15.20
N HIS A 137 -20.85 2.55 16.51
CA HIS A 137 -19.87 2.23 17.54
C HIS A 137 -19.50 0.74 17.58
N SER A 138 -20.23 -0.09 16.82
CA SER A 138 -20.01 -1.52 16.67
C SER A 138 -18.88 -1.89 15.70
N HIS A 139 -18.41 -0.98 14.83
CA HIS A 139 -17.42 -1.33 13.78
C HIS A 139 -16.03 -0.79 14.08
N ARG A 140 -15.00 -1.63 13.92
CA ARG A 140 -13.58 -1.25 14.01
C ARG A 140 -12.77 -1.84 12.86
N ALA A 141 -11.77 -1.12 12.39
CA ALA A 141 -10.89 -1.59 11.32
C ALA A 141 -10.28 -2.96 11.65
N ILE A 142 -10.20 -3.84 10.65
CA ILE A 142 -9.37 -5.04 10.70
C ILE A 142 -8.01 -4.64 10.12
N GLY A 143 -7.12 -4.17 10.98
CA GLY A 143 -5.81 -3.64 10.59
C GLY A 143 -5.84 -2.19 10.12
N CYS A 144 -4.88 -1.82 9.28
CA CYS A 144 -4.70 -0.46 8.78
C CYS A 144 -4.94 -0.34 7.27
N GLU A 145 -5.60 -1.33 6.66
CA GLU A 145 -5.66 -1.49 5.20
C GLU A 145 -7.06 -1.62 4.59
N SER A 146 -7.25 -0.89 3.49
CA SER A 146 -8.40 -0.83 2.60
C SER A 146 -7.97 -1.27 1.19
N ALA A 147 -8.83 -2.00 0.49
CA ALA A 147 -8.52 -2.56 -0.83
C ALA A 147 -9.27 -1.80 -1.93
N VAL A 148 -8.60 -1.45 -3.03
CA VAL A 148 -9.21 -0.85 -4.21
C VAL A 148 -9.14 -1.79 -5.40
N VAL A 149 -10.18 -1.79 -6.22
CA VAL A 149 -10.20 -2.48 -7.51
C VAL A 149 -10.93 -1.67 -8.56
N MET A 150 -10.28 -1.50 -9.71
CA MET A 150 -10.87 -0.97 -10.92
C MET A 150 -11.66 -2.06 -11.63
N CYS A 151 -12.94 -1.79 -11.83
CA CYS A 151 -13.80 -2.61 -12.68
C CYS A 151 -13.70 -2.12 -14.12
N GLU A 152 -13.28 -3.00 -15.02
CA GLU A 152 -13.39 -2.72 -16.44
C GLU A 152 -14.85 -2.68 -16.84
N ALA A 153 -15.23 -1.61 -17.52
CA ALA A 153 -16.56 -1.49 -18.06
C ALA A 153 -16.80 -2.59 -19.10
N ALA A 154 -17.98 -3.21 -19.06
CA ALA A 154 -18.38 -4.21 -20.06
C ALA A 154 -18.46 -3.63 -21.48
N THR A 155 -18.52 -2.30 -21.62
CA THR A 155 -18.52 -1.58 -22.90
C THR A 155 -17.80 -0.23 -22.76
N ALA A 156 -17.16 0.25 -23.82
CA ALA A 156 -16.43 1.53 -23.83
C ALA A 156 -17.29 2.78 -23.55
N ALA A 157 -18.62 2.65 -23.59
CA ALA A 157 -19.57 3.74 -23.31
C ALA A 157 -19.93 3.88 -21.82
N ALA A 158 -19.77 2.81 -21.03
CA ALA A 158 -19.84 2.89 -19.58
C ALA A 158 -18.44 3.32 -19.11
N GLY A 159 -18.32 4.45 -18.42
CA GLY A 159 -17.06 4.83 -17.81
C GLY A 159 -16.53 3.72 -16.90
N ASN A 160 -15.21 3.64 -16.73
CA ASN A 160 -14.59 2.71 -15.79
C ASN A 160 -14.98 3.12 -14.37
N ASP A 161 -15.62 2.20 -13.65
CA ASP A 161 -16.01 2.35 -12.25
C ASP A 161 -14.97 1.66 -11.36
N TYR A 162 -14.91 2.03 -10.08
CA TYR A 162 -14.06 1.37 -9.12
C TYR A 162 -14.80 1.10 -7.82
N PHE A 163 -14.34 0.08 -7.12
CA PHE A 163 -14.75 -0.21 -5.75
C PHE A 163 -13.60 0.11 -4.81
N LEU A 164 -13.91 0.85 -3.74
CA LEU A 164 -13.09 0.89 -2.55
C LEU A 164 -13.76 0.00 -1.50
N ALA A 165 -12.98 -0.87 -0.88
CA ALA A 165 -13.46 -1.90 0.02
C ALA A 165 -12.78 -1.80 1.38
N GLU A 166 -13.59 -1.72 2.43
CA GLU A 166 -13.13 -1.66 3.81
C GLU A 166 -13.61 -2.89 4.58
N LEU A 167 -12.68 -3.61 5.21
CA LEU A 167 -12.99 -4.77 6.02
C LEU A 167 -12.96 -4.39 7.51
N VAL A 168 -14.10 -4.50 8.20
CA VAL A 168 -14.24 -4.10 9.61
C VAL A 168 -14.74 -5.24 10.49
N ARG A 169 -14.25 -5.32 11.73
CA ARG A 169 -14.73 -6.20 12.80
C ARG A 169 -15.99 -5.63 13.42
N VAL A 170 -16.93 -6.52 13.73
CA VAL A 170 -18.12 -6.20 14.52
C VAL A 170 -17.84 -6.49 15.99
N TRP A 171 -18.04 -5.49 16.84
CA TRP A 171 -17.97 -5.56 18.29
C TRP A 171 -19.39 -5.71 18.89
N PRO A 172 -19.57 -6.54 19.94
CA PRO A 172 -18.54 -7.25 20.72
C PRO A 172 -18.17 -8.64 20.20
N GLU A 173 -18.82 -9.14 19.14
CA GLU A 173 -18.72 -10.54 18.73
C GLU A 173 -17.35 -10.95 18.16
N GLY A 174 -16.53 -10.00 17.68
CA GLY A 174 -15.09 -10.10 17.37
C GLY A 174 -14.71 -11.03 16.20
N SER A 175 -15.52 -12.06 15.95
CA SER A 175 -15.39 -13.12 14.95
C SER A 175 -16.24 -12.88 13.70
N GLN A 176 -17.15 -11.89 13.75
CA GLN A 176 -17.87 -11.40 12.59
C GLN A 176 -17.11 -10.21 11.99
N ALA A 177 -16.95 -10.22 10.67
CA ALA A 177 -16.48 -9.05 9.93
C ALA A 177 -17.48 -8.69 8.86
N VAL A 178 -17.58 -7.41 8.57
CA VAL A 178 -18.43 -6.90 7.51
C VAL A 178 -17.56 -6.16 6.50
N LEU A 179 -17.98 -6.24 5.24
CA LEU A 179 -17.35 -5.56 4.14
C LEU A 179 -18.17 -4.34 3.78
N TRP A 180 -17.55 -3.17 3.81
CA TRP A 180 -18.12 -1.96 3.25
C TRP A 180 -17.56 -1.76 1.85
N LEU A 181 -18.45 -1.57 0.89
CA LEU A 181 -18.09 -1.30 -0.50
C LEU A 181 -18.56 0.10 -0.89
N TRP A 182 -17.63 0.93 -1.31
CA TRP A 182 -17.91 2.19 -1.97
C TRP A 182 -17.82 1.99 -3.47
N LYS A 183 -18.91 2.26 -4.18
CA LYS A 183 -18.94 2.24 -5.64
C LYS A 183 -18.85 3.65 -6.18
N SER A 184 -17.85 3.94 -7.02
CA SER A 184 -17.60 5.31 -7.49
C SER A 184 -18.77 5.91 -8.28
N SER A 185 -19.50 5.09 -9.04
CA SER A 185 -20.67 5.56 -9.81
C SER A 185 -21.89 5.91 -8.94
N VAL A 186 -22.02 5.31 -7.76
CA VAL A 186 -23.16 5.48 -6.86
C VAL A 186 -22.84 6.51 -5.78
N GLN A 187 -21.56 6.66 -5.45
CA GLN A 187 -21.05 7.53 -4.39
C GLN A 187 -21.70 7.25 -3.03
N LYS A 188 -21.82 5.96 -2.71
CA LYS A 188 -22.40 5.49 -1.45
C LYS A 188 -21.69 4.23 -0.97
N TRP A 189 -21.61 4.13 0.35
CA TRP A 189 -21.21 2.92 1.06
C TRP A 189 -22.35 1.91 1.15
N ASP A 190 -22.11 0.70 0.67
CA ASP A 190 -23.00 -0.45 0.80
C ASP A 190 -22.37 -1.50 1.74
N LEU A 191 -23.17 -2.00 2.68
CA LEU A 191 -22.76 -2.97 3.69
C LEU A 191 -23.05 -4.40 3.22
N HIS A 192 -22.02 -5.23 3.19
CA HIS A 192 -22.08 -6.65 2.90
C HIS A 192 -21.69 -7.45 4.15
N PRO A 193 -22.68 -7.91 4.94
CA PRO A 193 -22.39 -8.73 6.10
C PRO A 193 -21.91 -10.10 5.66
N SER A 194 -20.82 -10.56 6.27
CA SER A 194 -20.30 -11.90 6.04
C SER A 194 -19.71 -12.46 7.33
N ARG A 195 -19.27 -13.71 7.30
CA ARG A 195 -18.43 -14.28 8.33
C ARG A 195 -17.09 -14.58 7.70
N LEU A 196 -16.01 -14.06 8.28
CA LEU A 196 -14.70 -14.41 7.75
C LEU A 196 -14.45 -15.90 7.98
N PRO A 197 -13.96 -16.62 6.97
CA PRO A 197 -13.63 -18.03 7.09
C PRO A 197 -12.28 -18.23 7.81
N LEU A 198 -12.07 -17.51 8.92
CA LEU A 198 -10.84 -17.61 9.71
C LEU A 198 -10.86 -18.88 10.57
N PRO A 199 -9.75 -19.63 10.61
CA PRO A 199 -9.56 -20.70 11.59
C PRO A 199 -9.71 -20.15 13.01
N SER A 200 -10.21 -20.96 13.95
CA SER A 200 -10.45 -20.52 15.34
C SER A 200 -9.21 -19.91 16.00
N SER A 201 -8.00 -20.39 15.67
CA SER A 201 -6.72 -19.86 16.16
C SER A 201 -6.34 -18.48 15.60
N THR A 202 -6.96 -18.06 14.49
CA THR A 202 -6.68 -16.80 13.77
C THR A 202 -7.75 -15.74 14.02
N THR A 203 -8.92 -16.14 14.53
CA THR A 203 -10.12 -15.30 14.62
C THR A 203 -9.93 -14.02 15.43
N SER A 204 -9.22 -14.04 16.56
CA SER A 204 -9.07 -12.87 17.45
C SER A 204 -7.97 -11.89 17.05
N HIS A 205 -7.04 -12.26 16.15
CA HIS A 205 -5.81 -11.47 15.90
C HIS A 205 -5.44 -11.25 14.43
N PHE A 206 -6.28 -11.63 13.45
CA PHE A 206 -6.03 -11.28 12.05
C PHE A 206 -5.94 -9.75 11.86
N SER A 207 -4.80 -9.27 11.39
CA SER A 207 -4.53 -7.86 11.15
C SER A 207 -3.76 -7.74 9.83
N PRO A 208 -4.42 -7.32 8.75
CA PRO A 208 -3.78 -7.08 7.47
C PRO A 208 -2.64 -6.07 7.59
N ASP A 209 -1.48 -6.46 7.06
CA ASP A 209 -0.28 -5.65 6.89
C ASP A 209 -0.24 -5.00 5.50
N LEU A 210 -0.90 -5.62 4.50
CA LEU A 210 -1.05 -5.06 3.16
C LEU A 210 -2.35 -5.50 2.46
N CYS A 211 -2.71 -4.76 1.42
CA CYS A 211 -3.83 -5.09 0.53
C CYS A 211 -3.46 -4.94 -0.94
N PHE A 212 -4.00 -5.83 -1.77
CA PHE A 212 -3.95 -5.70 -3.23
C PHE A 212 -5.20 -6.31 -3.84
N SER A 213 -5.42 -6.06 -5.12
CA SER A 213 -6.42 -6.75 -5.90
C SER A 213 -5.77 -7.62 -6.98
N CYS A 214 -6.49 -8.66 -7.41
CA CYS A 214 -6.05 -9.53 -8.48
C CYS A 214 -7.26 -9.99 -9.32
N TRP A 215 -6.95 -10.45 -10.54
CA TRP A 215 -7.92 -11.01 -11.48
C TRP A 215 -9.14 -10.11 -11.78
N GLY A 216 -9.01 -8.81 -11.56
CA GLY A 216 -10.00 -7.77 -11.87
C GLY A 216 -11.28 -7.78 -11.02
N SER A 217 -11.39 -8.65 -10.01
CA SER A 217 -12.54 -8.66 -9.09
C SER A 217 -12.26 -9.24 -7.72
N VAL A 218 -11.03 -9.72 -7.47
CA VAL A 218 -10.67 -10.34 -6.21
C VAL A 218 -9.86 -9.35 -5.39
N LEU A 219 -10.31 -9.12 -4.16
CA LEU A 219 -9.66 -8.27 -3.18
C LEU A 219 -8.94 -9.15 -2.15
N CYS A 220 -7.70 -8.81 -1.82
CA CYS A 220 -6.84 -9.59 -0.95
C CYS A 220 -6.40 -8.73 0.25
N TRP A 221 -6.75 -9.17 1.46
CA TRP A 221 -6.22 -8.65 2.72
C TRP A 221 -5.21 -9.65 3.27
N VAL A 222 -3.97 -9.22 3.49
CA VAL A 222 -2.86 -10.12 3.86
C VAL A 222 -2.33 -9.77 5.23
N ASP A 223 -2.39 -10.73 6.14
CA ASP A 223 -1.64 -10.76 7.40
C ASP A 223 -0.40 -11.63 7.15
N LEU A 224 0.77 -11.01 7.04
CA LEU A 224 2.03 -11.64 6.64
C LEU A 224 2.54 -12.66 7.67
N LEU A 225 1.89 -12.76 8.83
CA LEU A 225 2.16 -13.78 9.86
C LEU A 225 1.14 -14.93 9.85
N LYS A 226 -0.05 -14.74 9.28
CA LYS A 226 -1.17 -15.70 9.41
C LYS A 226 -1.70 -16.22 8.07
N GLY A 227 -1.81 -15.37 7.05
CA GLY A 227 -2.36 -15.73 5.75
C GLY A 227 -3.13 -14.60 5.09
N MET A 228 -3.93 -14.96 4.09
CA MET A 228 -4.65 -14.01 3.25
C MET A 228 -6.15 -14.32 3.24
N VAL A 229 -6.96 -13.27 3.43
CA VAL A 229 -8.40 -13.29 3.17
C VAL A 229 -8.64 -12.76 1.76
N LEU A 230 -9.34 -13.55 0.94
CA LEU A 230 -9.78 -13.13 -0.40
C LEU A 230 -11.28 -12.86 -0.39
N CYS A 231 -11.70 -11.89 -1.18
CA CYS A 231 -13.11 -11.60 -1.46
C CYS A 231 -13.30 -11.44 -2.97
N ASP A 232 -14.13 -12.28 -3.60
CA ASP A 232 -14.47 -12.13 -5.01
C ASP A 232 -15.79 -11.37 -5.19
N LEU A 233 -15.70 -10.16 -5.72
CA LEU A 233 -16.86 -9.30 -5.98
C LEU A 233 -17.83 -9.92 -7.01
N LYS A 234 -17.37 -10.75 -7.94
CA LYS A 234 -18.23 -11.43 -8.94
C LYS A 234 -19.01 -12.60 -8.35
N GLN A 235 -18.56 -13.14 -7.21
CA GLN A 235 -19.20 -14.26 -6.52
C GLN A 235 -19.96 -13.78 -5.27
N ASN A 236 -20.68 -12.66 -5.37
CA ASN A 236 -21.43 -12.07 -4.25
C ASN A 236 -20.57 -11.81 -3.00
N CYS A 237 -19.35 -11.31 -3.18
CA CYS A 237 -18.40 -11.06 -2.09
C CYS A 237 -18.10 -12.32 -1.25
N LYS A 238 -17.96 -13.47 -1.92
CA LYS A 238 -17.60 -14.72 -1.24
C LYS A 238 -16.19 -14.61 -0.68
N PHE A 239 -16.06 -14.90 0.61
CA PHE A 239 -14.77 -14.92 1.29
C PHE A 239 -14.13 -16.31 1.27
N SER A 240 -12.81 -16.33 1.14
CA SER A 240 -11.95 -17.49 1.40
C SER A 240 -10.73 -17.07 2.21
N PHE A 241 -10.16 -18.02 2.95
CA PHE A 241 -8.93 -17.80 3.69
C PHE A 241 -7.88 -18.79 3.23
N ILE A 242 -6.68 -18.29 2.96
CA ILE A 242 -5.53 -19.07 2.50
C ILE A 242 -4.42 -18.89 3.54
N GLN A 243 -4.05 -19.99 4.19
CA GLN A 243 -2.92 -20.02 5.12
C GLN A 243 -1.60 -19.77 4.39
N LEU A 244 -0.60 -19.24 5.09
CA LEU A 244 0.76 -19.14 4.56
C LEU A 244 1.36 -20.53 4.24
N PRO A 245 2.43 -20.61 3.41
CA PRO A 245 3.12 -21.87 3.15
C PRO A 245 3.55 -22.56 4.44
N LYS A 246 3.37 -23.88 4.54
CA LYS A 246 3.70 -24.65 5.77
C LYS A 246 5.19 -24.59 6.12
N ASP A 247 6.03 -24.51 5.09
CA ASP A 247 7.48 -24.49 5.23
C ASP A 247 8.03 -23.07 5.38
N CYS A 248 7.16 -22.04 5.44
CA CYS A 248 7.61 -20.70 5.74
C CYS A 248 7.96 -20.56 7.23
N PRO A 249 8.86 -19.63 7.59
CA PRO A 249 9.33 -19.49 8.96
C PRO A 249 8.17 -19.16 9.89
N THR A 250 8.23 -19.59 11.15
CA THR A 250 7.26 -19.15 12.15
C THR A 250 7.91 -18.05 12.98
N TYR A 251 7.44 -16.80 12.83
CA TYR A 251 7.83 -15.75 13.75
C TYR A 251 6.89 -15.79 14.94
N ASP A 252 7.45 -16.02 16.12
CA ASP A 252 6.69 -15.99 17.36
C ASP A 252 6.39 -14.55 17.73
N ALA A 253 5.14 -14.14 17.48
CA ALA A 253 4.62 -12.83 17.84
C ALA A 253 4.64 -12.55 19.36
N ASP A 254 4.78 -13.60 20.19
CA ASP A 254 4.89 -13.49 21.66
C ASP A 254 6.34 -13.51 22.15
N SER A 255 7.32 -13.70 21.26
CA SER A 255 8.73 -13.73 21.64
C SER A 255 9.27 -12.32 21.87
N ASN A 256 9.56 -11.99 23.13
CA ASN A 256 10.23 -10.76 23.55
C ASN A 256 11.63 -10.53 22.91
N LYS A 257 12.12 -11.44 22.06
CA LYS A 257 13.37 -11.29 21.30
C LYS A 257 13.23 -10.42 20.05
N PHE A 258 12.02 -10.25 19.52
CA PHE A 258 11.73 -9.45 18.32
C PHE A 258 10.83 -8.25 18.64
N THR A 259 11.23 -7.44 19.62
CA THR A 259 10.36 -6.46 20.27
C THR A 259 9.91 -5.26 19.42
N TYR A 260 10.28 -5.15 18.13
CA TYR A 260 9.92 -4.00 17.29
C TYR A 260 9.79 -4.27 15.77
N THR A 261 9.92 -5.51 15.30
CA THR A 261 9.99 -5.81 13.85
C THR A 261 8.60 -5.95 13.22
N CYS A 262 8.32 -5.12 12.22
CA CYS A 262 7.12 -5.18 11.38
C CYS A 262 7.21 -6.42 10.48
N ALA A 263 6.12 -7.19 10.26
CA ALA A 263 6.18 -8.39 9.42
C ALA A 263 6.67 -8.09 7.99
N GLU A 264 6.36 -6.88 7.51
CA GLU A 264 6.76 -6.27 6.25
C GLU A 264 8.29 -6.15 6.09
N GLU A 265 9.04 -6.14 7.19
CA GLU A 265 10.51 -6.09 7.18
C GLU A 265 11.14 -7.33 6.56
N PHE A 266 10.49 -8.48 6.72
CA PHE A 266 11.00 -9.75 6.24
C PHE A 266 10.09 -10.38 5.19
N ARG A 267 8.86 -9.89 5.02
CA ARG A 267 7.85 -10.56 4.21
C ARG A 267 7.08 -9.61 3.33
N SER A 268 6.60 -10.13 2.22
CA SER A 268 5.66 -9.42 1.36
C SER A 268 4.84 -10.39 0.52
N MET A 269 3.74 -9.91 -0.04
CA MET A 269 2.86 -10.67 -0.90
C MET A 269 2.28 -9.75 -1.99
N ALA A 270 2.25 -10.23 -3.23
CA ALA A 270 1.69 -9.49 -4.35
C ALA A 270 1.16 -10.43 -5.43
N CYS A 271 0.32 -9.89 -6.32
CA CYS A 271 -0.02 -10.54 -7.58
C CYS A 271 1.04 -10.21 -8.64
N VAL A 272 1.86 -11.20 -9.01
CA VAL A 272 2.95 -11.08 -9.99
C VAL A 272 2.56 -11.81 -11.25
N GLY A 273 2.35 -11.08 -12.35
CA GLY A 273 1.98 -11.70 -13.63
C GLY A 273 0.68 -12.52 -13.60
N GLY A 274 -0.23 -12.22 -12.66
CA GLY A 274 -1.48 -12.97 -12.48
C GLY A 274 -1.38 -14.16 -11.51
N GLU A 275 -0.23 -14.41 -10.89
CA GLU A 275 -0.07 -15.39 -9.83
C GLU A 275 0.18 -14.70 -8.50
N ILE A 276 -0.42 -15.20 -7.42
CA ILE A 276 -0.14 -14.66 -6.08
C ILE A 276 1.18 -15.25 -5.60
N LYS A 277 2.13 -14.38 -5.25
CA LYS A 277 3.45 -14.77 -4.75
C LYS A 277 3.66 -14.20 -3.36
N PHE A 278 4.26 -15.02 -2.51
CA PHE A 278 4.68 -14.67 -1.17
C PHE A 278 6.20 -14.77 -1.11
N VAL A 279 6.85 -13.77 -0.52
CA VAL A 279 8.29 -13.74 -0.32
C VAL A 279 8.59 -13.60 1.16
N ALA A 280 9.59 -14.33 1.64
CA ALA A 280 10.11 -14.20 2.99
C ALA A 280 11.64 -14.22 2.98
N LEU A 281 12.24 -13.37 3.81
CA LEU A 281 13.63 -13.41 4.25
C LEU A 281 13.68 -14.20 5.56
N ASP A 282 14.38 -15.33 5.56
CA ASP A 282 14.52 -16.16 6.75
C ASP A 282 15.96 -16.21 7.23
N GLU A 283 16.17 -15.91 8.52
CA GLU A 283 17.39 -16.30 9.20
C GLU A 283 17.36 -17.82 9.30
N CYS A 284 18.30 -18.51 8.66
CA CYS A 284 18.29 -19.97 8.74
C CYS A 284 18.26 -20.42 10.19
N ASP A 285 17.30 -21.31 10.48
CA ASP A 285 17.04 -22.02 11.74
C ASP A 285 18.28 -22.07 12.67
N GLU A 286 18.12 -21.74 13.96
CA GLU A 286 19.18 -21.84 14.99
C GLU A 286 19.88 -23.22 14.99
N HIS A 287 19.22 -24.26 14.46
CA HIS A 287 19.76 -25.62 14.31
C HIS A 287 20.66 -25.82 13.07
N GLN A 288 20.74 -24.84 12.15
CA GLN A 288 21.57 -24.84 10.94
C GLN A 288 22.24 -23.46 10.68
N PRO A 289 23.11 -23.00 11.61
CA PRO A 289 23.78 -21.69 11.51
C PRO A 289 24.72 -21.55 10.29
N GLU A 290 25.04 -22.65 9.60
CA GLU A 290 25.88 -22.65 8.38
C GLU A 290 25.14 -22.16 7.12
N LYS A 291 23.81 -22.02 7.14
CA LYS A 291 23.03 -21.72 5.92
C LYS A 291 22.85 -20.23 5.61
N GLY A 292 23.18 -19.31 6.52
CA GLY A 292 23.07 -17.87 6.28
C GLY A 292 21.62 -17.36 6.13
N LEU A 293 21.44 -16.14 5.63
CA LEU A 293 20.11 -15.52 5.39
C LEU A 293 19.61 -15.89 3.99
N GLU A 294 18.38 -16.40 3.87
CA GLU A 294 17.81 -16.89 2.60
C GLU A 294 16.51 -16.17 2.23
N LEU A 295 16.40 -15.73 0.97
CA LEU A 295 15.18 -15.19 0.38
C LEU A 295 14.44 -16.31 -0.35
N THR A 296 13.23 -16.64 0.10
CA THR A 296 12.39 -17.69 -0.51
C THR A 296 11.11 -17.10 -1.09
N ILE A 297 10.74 -17.53 -2.30
CA ILE A 297 9.49 -17.15 -2.97
C ILE A 297 8.60 -18.37 -3.14
N TRP A 298 7.37 -18.29 -2.66
CA TRP A 298 6.31 -19.26 -2.92
C TRP A 298 5.28 -18.69 -3.89
N THR A 299 4.74 -19.55 -4.75
CA THR A 299 3.66 -19.23 -5.67
C THR A 299 2.42 -20.02 -5.29
N LEU A 300 1.28 -19.34 -5.15
CA LEU A 300 0.00 -19.97 -4.87
C LEU A 300 -0.52 -20.67 -6.13
N SER A 301 -1.00 -21.91 -6.00
CA SER A 301 -1.62 -22.63 -7.10
C SER A 301 -2.86 -21.91 -7.63
N HIS A 302 -3.14 -22.04 -8.93
CA HIS A 302 -4.29 -21.38 -9.56
C HIS A 302 -5.66 -21.80 -8.96
N ASP A 303 -5.75 -23.00 -8.41
CA ASP A 303 -6.95 -23.50 -7.72
C ASP A 303 -7.03 -23.09 -6.24
N LEU A 304 -6.07 -22.29 -5.76
CA LEU A 304 -5.94 -21.81 -4.39
C LEU A 304 -5.80 -22.94 -3.36
N SER A 305 -5.43 -24.16 -3.78
CA SER A 305 -5.33 -25.32 -2.89
C SER A 305 -4.06 -25.35 -2.05
N GLY A 306 -2.99 -24.65 -2.48
CA GLY A 306 -1.77 -24.59 -1.70
C GLY A 306 -0.62 -23.84 -2.36
N TRP A 307 0.45 -23.71 -1.60
CA TRP A 307 1.66 -23.02 -2.01
C TRP A 307 2.69 -23.99 -2.57
N LYS A 308 3.40 -23.56 -3.61
CA LYS A 308 4.58 -24.23 -4.13
C LYS A 308 5.80 -23.32 -3.95
N GLU A 309 6.87 -23.84 -3.36
CA GLU A 309 8.16 -23.16 -3.38
C GLU A 309 8.61 -22.99 -4.83
N SER A 310 8.87 -21.75 -5.23
CA SER A 310 9.19 -21.40 -6.61
C SER A 310 10.66 -21.08 -6.79
N ARG A 311 11.26 -20.29 -5.88
CA ARG A 311 12.66 -19.86 -5.96
C ARG A 311 13.25 -19.65 -4.56
N LYS A 312 14.57 -19.81 -4.48
CA LYS A 312 15.40 -19.51 -3.30
C LYS A 312 16.63 -18.73 -3.73
N TYR A 313 17.10 -17.85 -2.86
CA TYR A 313 18.27 -17.03 -3.12
C TYR A 313 19.02 -16.73 -1.83
N ASN A 314 20.28 -17.18 -1.75
CA ASN A 314 21.12 -16.92 -0.59
C ASN A 314 21.61 -15.47 -0.61
N VAL A 315 21.43 -14.74 0.50
CA VAL A 315 21.85 -13.33 0.62
C VAL A 315 23.37 -13.18 0.53
N GLU A 316 24.17 -14.20 0.82
CA GLU A 316 25.61 -14.17 0.59
C GLU A 316 25.97 -13.93 -0.88
N ASN A 317 25.11 -14.36 -1.82
CA ASN A 317 25.29 -14.06 -3.25
C ASN A 317 25.12 -12.56 -3.54
N ILE A 318 24.31 -11.84 -2.75
CA ILE A 318 24.22 -10.37 -2.81
C ILE A 318 25.56 -9.74 -2.42
N TRP A 319 26.15 -10.19 -1.32
CA TRP A 319 27.41 -9.66 -0.80
C TRP A 319 28.61 -10.03 -1.67
N ALA A 320 28.59 -11.23 -2.28
CA ALA A 320 29.63 -11.69 -3.18
C ALA A 320 29.60 -10.99 -4.55
N ASN A 321 28.49 -10.34 -4.90
CA ASN A 321 28.32 -9.69 -6.19
C ASN A 321 29.34 -8.56 -6.42
N GLU A 322 29.92 -8.49 -7.62
CA GLU A 322 30.91 -7.48 -7.99
C GLU A 322 30.37 -6.04 -7.93
N ALA A 323 29.05 -5.85 -8.00
CA ALA A 323 28.43 -4.54 -7.82
C ALA A 323 28.32 -4.11 -6.33
N TYR A 324 28.41 -5.07 -5.39
CA TYR A 324 28.36 -4.80 -3.94
C TYR A 324 29.70 -4.29 -3.41
N LYS A 325 30.81 -4.97 -3.77
CA LYS A 325 32.15 -4.74 -3.21
C LYS A 325 32.66 -3.29 -3.33
N PRO A 326 32.49 -2.58 -4.47
CA PRO A 326 32.97 -1.21 -4.62
C PRO A 326 32.26 -0.20 -3.74
N ALA A 327 31.06 -0.51 -3.24
CA ALA A 327 30.27 0.40 -2.41
C ALA A 327 30.80 0.51 -0.97
N GLY A 328 31.72 -0.36 -0.54
CA GLY A 328 32.32 -0.32 0.80
C GLY A 328 31.34 -0.62 1.93
N ILE A 329 30.16 -1.14 1.60
CA ILE A 329 29.10 -1.48 2.55
C ILE A 329 29.50 -2.77 3.28
N ARG A 330 29.24 -2.85 4.58
CA ARG A 330 29.38 -4.11 5.35
C ARG A 330 28.41 -5.16 4.79
N ASN A 331 28.59 -6.44 5.12
CA ASN A 331 27.62 -7.48 4.78
C ASN A 331 26.37 -7.32 5.66
N LEU A 332 25.49 -6.40 5.28
CA LEU A 332 24.29 -6.06 6.02
C LEU A 332 23.12 -6.92 5.52
N PRO A 333 22.23 -7.35 6.44
CA PRO A 333 21.01 -8.04 6.04
C PRO A 333 20.08 -7.08 5.29
N PRO A 334 19.58 -7.43 4.11
CA PRO A 334 18.52 -6.68 3.44
C PRO A 334 17.18 -6.84 4.16
N SER A 335 16.29 -5.88 3.97
CA SER A 335 14.94 -5.86 4.54
C SER A 335 13.91 -5.32 3.54
N PHE A 336 12.64 -5.35 3.93
CA PHE A 336 11.48 -4.81 3.21
C PHE A 336 11.38 -5.32 1.77
N PRO A 337 11.21 -6.64 1.57
CA PRO A 337 11.11 -7.22 0.23
C PRO A 337 9.87 -6.70 -0.50
N VAL A 338 10.06 -6.27 -1.75
CA VAL A 338 8.96 -5.87 -2.63
C VAL A 338 9.05 -6.68 -3.92
N LEU A 339 8.02 -7.46 -4.19
CA LEU A 339 7.92 -8.26 -5.41
C LEU A 339 7.70 -7.36 -6.63
N SER A 340 8.41 -7.64 -7.72
CA SER A 340 8.04 -7.05 -8.99
C SER A 340 6.72 -7.63 -9.49
N ILE A 341 5.71 -6.79 -9.75
CA ILE A 341 4.39 -7.22 -10.24
C ILE A 341 4.39 -7.64 -11.72
N HIS A 342 5.45 -7.35 -12.48
CA HIS A 342 5.56 -7.66 -13.91
C HIS A 342 6.72 -8.59 -14.25
N GLU A 343 7.80 -8.60 -13.47
CA GLU A 343 8.99 -9.40 -13.75
C GLU A 343 9.10 -10.57 -12.76
N GLU A 344 9.12 -11.79 -13.29
CA GLU A 344 9.18 -12.98 -12.46
C GLU A 344 10.56 -13.15 -11.81
N GLY A 345 10.59 -13.35 -10.49
CA GLY A 345 11.83 -13.58 -9.75
C GLY A 345 12.65 -12.31 -9.49
N VAL A 346 12.10 -11.13 -9.79
CA VAL A 346 12.70 -9.84 -9.41
C VAL A 346 12.12 -9.37 -8.07
N VAL A 347 13.00 -9.07 -7.13
CA VAL A 347 12.67 -8.54 -5.79
C VAL A 347 13.48 -7.28 -5.54
N TYR A 348 12.83 -6.26 -5.02
CA TYR A 348 13.49 -5.06 -4.51
C TYR A 348 13.67 -5.18 -3.00
N LEU A 349 14.82 -4.75 -2.49
CA LEU A 349 15.16 -4.84 -1.07
C LEU A 349 15.83 -3.55 -0.61
N VAL A 350 15.62 -3.17 0.65
CA VAL A 350 16.30 -2.05 1.31
C VAL A 350 17.55 -2.57 2.03
N LEU A 351 18.65 -1.82 1.95
CA LEU A 351 19.79 -1.97 2.85
C LEU A 351 19.97 -0.67 3.63
N ASP A 352 19.97 -0.76 4.95
CA ASP A 352 20.25 0.35 5.86
C ASP A 352 21.59 0.13 6.58
N ASP A 353 22.54 1.07 6.43
CA ASP A 353 23.79 1.06 7.19
C ASP A 353 23.66 1.99 8.39
N LEU A 354 23.21 1.41 9.51
CA LEU A 354 23.19 2.05 10.81
C LEU A 354 24.41 1.57 11.62
N ARG A 355 25.11 2.51 12.26
CA ARG A 355 26.22 2.22 13.18
C ARG A 355 25.81 2.56 14.60
N GLU A 356 25.95 1.59 15.50
CA GLU A 356 25.87 1.85 16.92
C GLU A 356 27.14 2.59 17.39
N LEU A 357 26.92 3.78 17.97
CA LEU A 357 27.89 4.57 18.70
C LEU A 357 27.48 4.64 20.17
N ASP A 358 28.40 5.04 21.05
CA ASP A 358 28.15 5.15 22.49
C ASP A 358 26.97 6.10 22.85
N ASP A 359 26.61 7.03 21.95
CA ASP A 359 25.56 8.04 22.11
C ASP A 359 24.34 7.89 21.16
N GLY A 360 24.27 6.82 20.36
CA GLY A 360 23.12 6.54 19.52
C GLY A 360 23.43 5.76 18.23
N LEU A 361 22.48 5.79 17.29
CA LEU A 361 22.66 5.21 15.95
C LEU A 361 23.08 6.30 14.96
N GLU A 362 24.24 6.13 14.33
CA GLU A 362 24.68 6.95 13.20
C GLU A 362 24.23 6.32 11.88
N TYR A 363 23.48 7.08 11.08
CA TYR A 363 23.04 6.65 9.76
C TYR A 363 24.12 6.96 8.72
N MET A 364 24.68 5.90 8.12
CA MET A 364 25.74 6.00 7.13
C MET A 364 25.23 6.03 5.69
N GLY A 365 24.03 5.49 5.46
CA GLY A 365 23.41 5.46 4.15
C GLY A 365 22.34 4.40 4.01
N GLN A 366 21.63 4.48 2.90
CA GLN A 366 20.62 3.51 2.48
C GLN A 366 20.75 3.25 0.99
N TRP A 367 20.50 2.01 0.60
CA TRP A 367 20.53 1.57 -0.78
C TRP A 367 19.27 0.80 -1.12
N MET A 368 18.80 1.00 -2.34
CA MET A 368 17.82 0.11 -2.93
C MET A 368 18.55 -0.95 -3.75
N LEU A 369 18.20 -2.21 -3.51
CA LEU A 369 18.65 -3.33 -4.30
C LEU A 369 17.56 -3.72 -5.29
N ARG A 370 17.97 -4.11 -6.49
CA ARG A 370 17.16 -4.91 -7.41
C ARG A 370 17.85 -6.25 -7.58
N VAL A 371 17.22 -7.31 -7.09
CA VAL A 371 17.72 -8.69 -7.18
C VAL A 371 16.89 -9.44 -8.19
N ASP A 372 17.51 -9.86 -9.29
CA ASP A 372 16.94 -10.80 -10.24
C ASP A 372 17.45 -12.20 -9.92
N ILE A 373 16.63 -12.96 -9.20
CA ILE A 373 16.94 -14.29 -8.70
C ILE A 373 17.14 -15.28 -9.85
N GLY A 374 16.44 -15.10 -10.97
CA GLY A 374 16.53 -16.01 -12.11
C GLY A 374 17.86 -15.92 -12.84
N ASN A 375 18.45 -14.73 -12.87
CA ASN A 375 19.68 -14.44 -13.59
C ASN A 375 20.89 -14.21 -12.68
N ASP A 376 20.75 -14.43 -11.36
CA ASP A 376 21.80 -14.18 -10.35
C ASP A 376 22.40 -12.77 -10.46
N LYS A 377 21.54 -11.78 -10.72
CA LYS A 377 21.95 -10.41 -11.01
C LYS A 377 21.47 -9.48 -9.91
N VAL A 378 22.41 -8.76 -9.32
CA VAL A 378 22.14 -7.74 -8.32
C VAL A 378 22.57 -6.37 -8.82
N GLN A 379 21.72 -5.37 -8.61
CA GLN A 379 22.00 -3.98 -8.91
C GLN A 379 21.77 -3.12 -7.67
N PHE A 380 22.65 -2.13 -7.48
CA PHE A 380 22.70 -1.27 -6.30
C PHE A 380 22.44 0.18 -6.68
N TYR A 381 21.57 0.84 -5.91
CA TYR A 381 21.16 2.20 -6.18
C TYR A 381 21.28 3.01 -4.88
N PRO A 382 22.34 3.83 -4.73
CA PRO A 382 22.53 4.65 -3.54
C PRO A 382 21.44 5.71 -3.44
N LYS A 383 20.92 5.94 -2.24
CA LYS A 383 20.03 7.06 -1.96
C LYS A 383 20.80 8.23 -1.34
N GLY A 384 20.41 9.45 -1.73
CA GLY A 384 20.92 10.68 -1.11
C GLY A 384 20.37 10.89 0.31
N GLU A 385 21.02 11.79 1.05
CA GLU A 385 20.79 12.08 2.49
C GLU A 385 19.35 12.49 2.89
N LYS A 386 18.46 12.82 1.93
CA LYS A 386 17.17 13.49 2.21
C LYS A 386 15.92 12.62 2.17
N SER A 387 16.02 11.31 1.98
CA SER A 387 14.85 10.43 2.09
C SER A 387 15.22 9.15 2.82
N SER A 388 14.95 9.06 4.11
CA SER A 388 14.81 7.75 4.73
C SER A 388 13.69 7.04 3.98
N VAL A 389 13.98 5.89 3.36
CA VAL A 389 12.90 4.95 3.03
C VAL A 389 12.42 4.47 4.38
N ASN A 390 11.35 5.10 4.88
CA ASN A 390 10.48 4.44 5.83
C ASN A 390 9.85 3.27 5.08
N SER A 391 10.63 2.19 5.00
CA SER A 391 10.32 0.77 5.12
C SER A 391 9.15 0.13 4.36
N GLN A 392 8.16 0.84 3.87
CA GLN A 392 6.99 0.21 3.24
C GLN A 392 6.78 0.83 1.87
N LEU A 393 7.28 0.12 0.86
CA LEU A 393 7.16 0.50 -0.54
C LEU A 393 6.01 -0.29 -1.18
N PHE A 394 5.28 0.36 -2.09
CA PHE A 394 4.25 -0.26 -2.91
C PHE A 394 4.73 -0.37 -4.35
N ALA A 395 4.71 -1.58 -4.89
CA ALA A 395 4.78 -1.80 -6.34
C ALA A 395 3.40 -1.55 -6.96
N SER A 396 3.35 -0.71 -7.97
CA SER A 396 2.09 -0.29 -8.60
C SER A 396 2.24 -0.05 -10.09
N GLU A 397 1.20 -0.32 -10.87
CA GLU A 397 1.13 -0.02 -12.31
C GLU A 397 0.37 1.29 -12.60
N PHE A 398 0.20 2.16 -11.61
CA PHE A 398 -0.66 3.35 -11.73
C PHE A 398 -0.30 4.29 -12.88
N SER A 399 0.96 4.35 -13.26
CA SER A 399 1.46 5.19 -14.32
C SER A 399 1.38 4.57 -15.71
N ALA A 400 1.06 3.27 -15.84
CA ALA A 400 1.13 2.54 -17.10
C ALA A 400 0.27 3.15 -18.22
N HIS A 401 -0.83 3.81 -17.87
CA HIS A 401 -1.74 4.45 -18.84
C HIS A 401 -1.16 5.75 -19.41
N ARG A 402 -0.37 6.51 -18.64
CA ARG A 402 0.25 7.76 -19.10
C ARG A 402 1.23 7.55 -20.24
N GLN A 403 2.00 6.46 -20.17
CA GLN A 403 2.96 6.15 -21.23
C GLN A 403 2.27 5.80 -22.55
N GLN A 404 1.08 5.17 -22.50
CA GLN A 404 0.31 4.86 -23.69
C GLN A 404 -0.29 6.12 -24.34
N ASP A 405 -0.79 7.06 -23.55
CA ASP A 405 -1.34 8.31 -24.07
C ASP A 405 -0.24 9.23 -24.63
N HIS A 406 0.93 9.33 -23.97
CA HIS A 406 2.06 10.09 -24.50
C HIS A 406 2.60 9.49 -25.81
N LEU A 407 2.60 8.15 -25.95
CA LEU A 407 2.97 7.49 -27.21
C LEU A 407 1.95 7.78 -28.32
N ARG A 408 0.65 7.77 -28.00
CA ARG A 408 -0.41 8.12 -28.95
C ARG A 408 -0.39 9.58 -29.36
N GLU A 409 -0.09 10.49 -28.45
CA GLU A 409 0.08 11.92 -28.76
C GLU A 409 1.29 12.17 -29.66
N ILE A 410 2.42 11.47 -29.43
CA ILE A 410 3.57 11.51 -30.33
C ILE A 410 3.16 10.98 -31.71
N GLU A 411 2.53 9.81 -31.80
CA GLU A 411 2.09 9.23 -33.07
C GLU A 411 1.07 10.12 -33.81
N ALA A 412 0.13 10.76 -33.09
CA ALA A 412 -0.83 11.69 -33.67
C ALA A 412 -0.16 12.99 -34.16
N SER A 413 0.84 13.49 -33.42
CA SER A 413 1.62 14.66 -33.80
C SER A 413 2.53 14.41 -35.02
N GLU A 414 3.07 13.19 -35.15
CA GLU A 414 3.86 12.77 -36.32
C GLU A 414 2.98 12.51 -37.55
N LEU A 415 1.71 12.11 -37.36
CA LEU A 415 0.76 11.87 -38.45
C LEU A 415 -0.05 13.12 -38.85
N GLY A 416 0.11 14.25 -38.15
CA GLY A 416 -0.50 15.53 -38.52
C GLY A 416 -2.03 15.55 -38.45
N ILE A 417 -2.63 14.73 -37.58
CA ILE A 417 -4.08 14.67 -37.39
C ILE A 417 -4.41 15.37 -36.07
N TRP A 418 -4.84 16.64 -36.15
CA TRP A 418 -5.50 17.35 -35.07
C TRP A 418 -7.00 17.43 -35.33
#